data_AF-A0A1D1YGE6-F1
#
_entry.id   AF-A0A1D1YGE6-F1
#
_cell.length_a   1.000
_cell.length_b   1.000
_cell.length_c   1.000
_cell.angle_alpha   90.00
_cell.angle_beta   90.00
_cell.angle_gamma   90.00
#
_symmetry.space_group_name_H-M   'P 1'
#
loop_
_entity.id
_entity.type
_entity.pdbx_description
1 polymer ?
#
loop_
_entity_poly.entity_id
_entity_poly.type
_entity_poly.pdbx_seq_one_letter_code
_entity_poly.pdbx_strand_id
1 'polypeptide(L)'
;GAPDNLSPHPLSPPIFTGGVTEREDMAGSIPEMTLAPGSRAMPLLALGTASYPHDPPAVKEVVLHAIRLGYRHFDTAALYLSERHLGEAIAQATRLGLLSSRADVFVTSKLWCSDAHRELVLPALRTTLE
;
A
#
# COMPACT_ATOMS: atom_id res chain seq x y z
N GLY A 1 52.22 -13.90 43.07
CA GLY A 1 52.22 -13.89 41.59
C GLY A 1 50.80 -14.17 41.15
N ALA A 2 50.20 -13.25 40.41
CA ALA A 2 48.83 -13.33 39.94
C ALA A 2 48.62 -14.49 38.95
N PRO A 3 47.42 -15.10 38.88
CA PRO A 3 46.96 -15.80 37.69
C PRO A 3 46.18 -14.86 36.77
N ASP A 4 46.26 -15.21 35.50
CA ASP A 4 45.96 -14.39 34.34
C ASP A 4 44.50 -13.93 34.17
N ASN A 5 44.44 -12.73 33.59
CA ASN A 5 43.30 -11.98 33.09
C ASN A 5 42.64 -12.67 31.88
N LEU A 6 41.36 -13.06 32.03
CA LEU A 6 40.45 -13.27 30.91
C LEU A 6 39.16 -12.49 31.18
N SER A 7 39.10 -11.26 30.64
CA SER A 7 37.85 -10.52 30.48
C SER A 7 37.04 -11.14 29.34
N PRO A 8 35.74 -11.47 29.52
CA PRO A 8 34.90 -11.84 28.39
C PRO A 8 34.56 -10.58 27.58
N HIS A 9 34.96 -10.56 26.31
CA HIS A 9 34.44 -9.60 25.33
C HIS A 9 32.94 -9.87 25.10
N PRO A 10 32.06 -8.86 25.19
CA PRO A 10 30.66 -9.04 24.83
C PRO A 10 30.53 -9.08 23.29
N LEU A 11 30.20 -10.25 22.75
CA LEU A 11 29.67 -10.41 21.39
C LEU A 11 28.16 -10.14 21.42
N SER A 12 27.78 -8.87 21.40
CA SER A 12 26.40 -8.47 21.07
C SER A 12 26.44 -7.31 20.08
N PRO A 13 25.78 -7.39 18.91
CA PRO A 13 25.66 -6.23 18.03
C PRO A 13 24.77 -5.16 18.69
N PRO A 14 24.95 -3.87 18.34
CA PRO A 14 24.16 -2.79 18.91
C PRO A 14 22.70 -2.94 18.52
N ILE A 15 21.81 -2.94 19.53
CA ILE A 15 20.37 -2.86 19.35
C ILE A 15 20.04 -1.44 18.88
N PHE A 16 19.52 -1.30 17.66
CA PHE A 16 18.99 -0.03 17.17
C PHE A 16 17.66 0.25 17.88
N THR A 17 17.68 1.12 18.90
CA THR A 17 16.47 1.59 19.59
C THR A 17 15.76 2.66 18.75
N GLY A 18 15.21 2.25 17.61
CA GLY A 18 14.12 2.98 16.97
C GLY A 18 12.86 2.78 17.81
N GLY A 19 12.32 3.87 18.36
CA GLY A 19 11.15 3.82 19.23
C GLY A 19 9.94 3.24 18.50
N VAL A 20 9.60 2.00 18.83
CA VAL A 20 8.28 1.43 18.58
C VAL A 20 7.44 1.77 19.80
N THR A 21 6.55 2.74 19.68
CA THR A 21 5.48 2.91 20.67
C THR A 21 4.52 1.74 20.52
N GLU A 22 4.64 0.76 21.41
CA GLU A 22 3.66 -0.32 21.53
C GLU A 22 2.38 0.28 22.12
N ARG A 23 1.30 0.28 21.32
CA ARG A 23 -0.08 0.36 21.81
C ARG A 23 -0.75 -0.95 21.45
N GLU A 24 -1.10 -1.73 22.48
CA GLU A 24 -1.98 -2.88 22.34
C GLU A 24 -3.44 -2.39 22.22
N ASP A 25 -3.99 -2.46 21.00
CA ASP A 25 -5.42 -2.50 20.74
C ASP A 25 -5.65 -3.60 19.69
N MET A 26 -6.59 -4.51 19.94
CA MET A 26 -6.90 -5.67 19.11
C MET A 26 -7.23 -5.27 17.65
N ALA A 27 -6.55 -5.93 16.70
CA ALA A 27 -6.46 -5.66 15.25
C ALA A 27 -5.65 -4.40 14.90
N GLY A 28 -4.32 -4.50 15.06
CA GLY A 28 -3.39 -3.44 14.69
C GLY A 28 -3.61 -2.96 13.27
N SER A 29 -3.73 -1.64 13.11
CA SER A 29 -3.76 -0.97 11.81
C SER A 29 -2.56 -1.41 10.96
N ILE A 30 -2.75 -1.60 9.66
CA ILE A 30 -1.67 -1.92 8.71
C ILE A 30 -0.56 -0.88 8.88
N PRO A 31 0.69 -1.30 9.18
CA PRO A 31 1.79 -0.36 9.34
C PRO A 31 2.03 0.46 8.07
N GLU A 32 2.51 1.69 8.23
CA GLU A 32 2.78 2.60 7.12
C GLU A 32 4.26 3.00 7.07
N MET A 33 4.73 3.38 5.89
CA MET A 33 6.08 3.88 5.68
C MET A 33 6.07 5.13 4.80
N THR A 34 6.84 6.14 5.20
CA THR A 34 7.11 7.31 4.37
C THR A 34 8.24 6.99 3.40
N LEU A 35 7.97 7.07 2.09
CA LEU A 35 8.93 6.70 1.05
C LEU A 35 10.00 7.78 0.82
N ALA A 36 9.61 9.05 0.91
CA ALA A 36 10.51 10.18 0.78
C ALA A 36 10.09 11.30 1.75
N PRO A 37 11.01 12.15 2.24
CA PRO A 37 10.66 13.26 3.10
C PRO A 37 9.55 14.13 2.47
N GLY A 38 8.47 14.38 3.21
CA GLY A 38 7.31 15.14 2.74
C GLY A 38 6.30 14.35 1.89
N SER A 39 6.53 13.07 1.60
CA SER A 39 5.53 12.22 0.95
C SER A 39 4.45 11.78 1.95
N ARG A 40 3.26 11.45 1.43
CA ARG A 40 2.26 10.74 2.22
C ARG A 40 2.80 9.38 2.67
N ALA A 41 2.47 8.97 3.89
CA ALA A 41 2.76 7.62 4.38
C ALA A 41 1.97 6.58 3.57
N MET A 42 2.64 5.50 3.19
CA MET A 42 2.09 4.43 2.37
C MET A 42 1.85 3.19 3.24
N PRO A 43 0.63 2.61 3.28
CA PRO A 43 0.40 1.35 3.96
C PRO A 43 1.25 0.24 3.34
N LEU A 44 1.94 -0.52 4.20
CA LEU A 44 2.90 -1.55 3.79
C LEU A 44 2.23 -2.78 3.13
N LEU A 45 0.94 -3.01 3.42
CA LEU A 45 0.17 -4.08 2.81
C LEU A 45 -0.81 -3.51 1.78
N ALA A 46 -0.66 -3.95 0.53
CA ALA A 46 -1.52 -3.57 -0.59
C ALA A 46 -2.31 -4.77 -1.13
N LEU A 47 -3.55 -4.52 -1.57
CA LEU A 47 -4.30 -5.47 -2.38
C LEU A 47 -3.99 -5.27 -3.86
N GLY A 48 -3.40 -6.28 -4.51
CA GLY A 48 -3.23 -6.32 -5.96
C GLY A 48 -4.53 -6.70 -6.70
N THR A 49 -4.75 -6.12 -7.87
CA THR A 49 -5.98 -6.32 -8.68
C THR A 49 -5.75 -7.03 -10.02
N ALA A 50 -4.54 -7.56 -10.26
CA ALA A 50 -4.27 -8.37 -11.44
C ALA A 50 -5.03 -9.70 -11.37
N SER A 51 -5.66 -10.10 -12.47
CA SER A 51 -6.38 -11.38 -12.62
C SER A 51 -6.18 -11.95 -14.02
N TYR A 52 -6.23 -13.28 -14.14
CA TYR A 52 -6.21 -13.98 -15.42
C TYR A 52 -7.13 -15.21 -15.39
N PRO A 53 -8.11 -15.33 -16.31
CA PRO A 53 -8.54 -14.29 -17.24
C PRO A 53 -9.03 -13.05 -16.48
N HIS A 54 -9.07 -11.89 -17.15
CA HIS A 54 -9.59 -10.68 -16.52
C HIS A 54 -11.04 -10.88 -16.08
N ASP A 55 -11.34 -10.56 -14.83
CA ASP A 55 -12.71 -10.47 -14.30
C ASP A 55 -12.94 -9.09 -13.65
N PRO A 56 -13.04 -8.01 -14.46
CA PRO A 56 -13.19 -6.66 -13.94
C PRO A 56 -14.39 -6.48 -12.98
N PRO A 57 -15.58 -7.08 -13.24
CA PRO A 57 -16.71 -6.96 -12.32
C PRO A 57 -16.44 -7.47 -10.90
N ALA A 58 -15.69 -8.57 -10.75
CA ALA A 58 -15.37 -9.13 -9.43
C ALA A 58 -14.47 -8.20 -8.59
N VAL A 59 -13.64 -7.37 -9.23
CA VAL A 59 -12.72 -6.45 -8.55
C VAL A 59 -13.47 -5.54 -7.58
N LYS A 60 -14.65 -5.06 -7.95
CA LYS A 60 -15.42 -4.13 -7.13
C LYS A 60 -15.78 -4.72 -5.77
N GLU A 61 -16.29 -5.95 -5.76
CA GLU A 61 -16.69 -6.64 -4.53
C GLU A 61 -15.48 -7.01 -3.67
N VAL A 62 -14.40 -7.45 -4.30
CA VAL A 62 -13.13 -7.77 -3.61
C VAL A 62 -12.56 -6.52 -2.93
N VAL A 63 -12.51 -5.38 -3.63
CA VAL A 63 -12.03 -4.11 -3.07
C VAL A 63 -12.92 -3.65 -1.92
N LEU A 64 -14.25 -3.69 -2.08
CA LEU A 64 -15.18 -3.32 -1.00
C LEU A 64 -14.98 -4.20 0.24
N HIS A 65 -14.77 -5.50 0.04
CA HIS A 65 -14.48 -6.42 1.13
C HIS A 65 -13.14 -6.11 1.81
N ALA A 66 -12.09 -5.87 1.04
CA ALA A 66 -10.79 -5.49 1.57
C ALA A 66 -10.84 -4.18 2.39
N ILE A 67 -11.61 -3.18 1.94
CA ILE A 67 -11.81 -1.94 2.70
C ILE A 67 -12.45 -2.22 4.07
N ARG A 68 -13.45 -3.12 4.13
CA ARG A 68 -14.09 -3.56 5.38
C ARG A 68 -13.12 -4.30 6.31
N LEU A 69 -12.15 -5.01 5.75
CA LEU A 69 -11.08 -5.70 6.49
C LEU A 69 -9.94 -4.76 6.92
N GLY A 70 -9.99 -3.46 6.55
CA GLY A 70 -8.99 -2.47 6.94
C GLY A 70 -7.92 -2.17 5.90
N TYR A 71 -7.98 -2.74 4.69
CA TYR A 71 -7.05 -2.36 3.63
C TYR A 71 -7.23 -0.89 3.25
N ARG A 72 -6.10 -0.21 3.11
CA ARG A 72 -6.02 1.19 2.67
C ARG A 72 -5.09 1.40 1.49
N HIS A 73 -4.43 0.37 1.00
CA HIS A 73 -3.57 0.45 -0.19
C HIS A 73 -4.02 -0.55 -1.25
N PHE A 74 -4.23 -0.05 -2.47
CA PHE A 74 -4.66 -0.81 -3.64
C PHE A 74 -3.69 -0.63 -4.80
N ASP A 75 -3.32 -1.73 -5.43
CA ASP A 75 -2.42 -1.77 -6.58
C ASP A 75 -3.17 -2.24 -7.84
N THR A 76 -3.10 -1.44 -8.90
CA THR A 76 -3.69 -1.69 -10.21
C THR A 76 -2.70 -1.33 -11.32
N ALA A 77 -3.13 -1.42 -12.57
CA ALA A 77 -2.41 -1.00 -13.76
C ALA A 77 -3.40 -0.83 -14.91
N ALA A 78 -3.07 0.01 -15.89
CA ALA A 78 -3.87 0.18 -17.11
C ALA A 78 -4.16 -1.17 -17.81
N LEU A 79 -3.17 -2.08 -17.84
CA LEU A 79 -3.34 -3.41 -18.45
C LEU A 79 -4.37 -4.29 -17.73
N TYR A 80 -4.59 -4.10 -16.43
CA TYR A 80 -5.41 -5.02 -15.65
C TYR A 80 -6.90 -4.84 -15.92
N LEU A 81 -7.30 -3.75 -16.57
CA LEU A 81 -8.69 -3.37 -16.85
C LEU A 81 -9.56 -3.23 -15.58
N SER A 82 -8.91 -3.10 -14.41
CA SER A 82 -9.54 -3.10 -13.10
C SER A 82 -9.73 -1.69 -12.51
N GLU A 83 -9.08 -0.67 -13.09
CA GLU A 83 -9.03 0.71 -12.56
C GLU A 83 -10.41 1.32 -12.33
N ARG A 84 -11.30 1.22 -13.32
CA ARG A 84 -12.68 1.71 -13.22
C ARG A 84 -13.44 1.07 -12.06
N HIS A 85 -13.35 -0.26 -11.93
CA HIS A 85 -14.06 -1.01 -10.90
C HIS A 85 -13.49 -0.73 -9.49
N LEU A 86 -12.18 -0.53 -9.38
CA LEU A 86 -11.52 -0.04 -8.18
C LEU A 86 -12.03 1.37 -7.79
N GLY A 87 -12.10 2.30 -8.75
CA GLY A 87 -12.63 3.65 -8.55
C GLY A 87 -14.09 3.63 -8.07
N GLU A 88 -14.94 2.81 -8.71
CA GLU A 88 -16.33 2.62 -8.31
C GLU A 88 -16.47 2.06 -6.88
N ALA A 89 -15.63 1.09 -6.50
CA ALA A 89 -15.61 0.51 -5.16
C ALA A 89 -15.20 1.54 -4.10
N ILE A 90 -14.15 2.34 -4.35
CA ILE A 90 -13.71 3.40 -3.44
C ILE A 90 -14.81 4.47 -3.26
N ALA A 91 -15.44 4.88 -4.36
CA ALA A 91 -16.55 5.84 -4.32
C ALA A 91 -17.75 5.29 -3.53
N GLN A 92 -18.08 4.00 -3.73
CA GLN A 92 -19.14 3.33 -2.98
C GLN A 92 -18.79 3.20 -1.50
N ALA A 93 -17.56 2.80 -1.16
CA ALA A 93 -17.09 2.71 0.22
C ALA A 93 -17.18 4.06 0.95
N THR A 94 -16.84 5.15 0.26
CA THR A 94 -16.97 6.51 0.80
C THR A 94 -18.44 6.86 1.06
N ARG A 95 -19.35 6.57 0.10
CA ARG A 95 -20.80 6.79 0.28
C ARG A 95 -21.41 5.96 1.42
N LEU A 96 -20.89 4.76 1.65
CA LEU A 96 -21.31 3.86 2.72
C LEU A 96 -20.69 4.21 4.09
N GLY A 97 -19.78 5.20 4.16
CA GLY A 97 -19.08 5.57 5.38
C GLY A 97 -17.99 4.58 5.81
N LEU A 98 -17.59 3.65 4.94
CA LEU A 98 -16.45 2.75 5.19
C LEU A 98 -15.10 3.47 5.06
N LEU A 99 -15.08 4.54 4.28
CA LEU A 99 -14.00 5.51 4.18
C LEU A 99 -14.59 6.90 4.50
N SER A 100 -13.88 7.69 5.29
CA SER A 100 -14.24 9.09 5.56
C SER A 100 -14.02 9.96 4.33
N SER A 101 -13.00 9.65 3.54
CA SER A 101 -12.64 10.41 2.34
C SER A 101 -11.84 9.60 1.32
N ARG A 102 -11.66 10.14 0.11
CA ARG A 102 -10.71 9.61 -0.87
C ARG A 102 -9.27 9.59 -0.32
N ALA A 103 -8.93 10.53 0.57
CA ALA A 103 -7.61 10.59 1.18
C ALA A 103 -7.34 9.42 2.14
N ASP A 104 -8.33 8.59 2.48
CA ASP A 104 -8.12 7.44 3.35
C ASP A 104 -7.40 6.30 2.64
N VAL A 105 -7.39 6.28 1.30
CA VAL A 105 -6.76 5.21 0.51
C VAL A 105 -5.56 5.69 -0.30
N PHE A 106 -4.57 4.83 -0.38
CA PHE A 106 -3.41 4.90 -1.26
C PHE A 106 -3.70 4.03 -2.50
N VAL A 107 -3.58 4.59 -3.70
CA VAL A 107 -3.83 3.86 -4.95
C VAL A 107 -2.61 3.99 -5.83
N THR A 108 -2.09 2.86 -6.28
CA THR A 108 -0.97 2.76 -7.20
C THR A 108 -1.47 2.23 -8.54
N SER A 109 -1.15 2.92 -9.63
CA SER A 109 -1.32 2.39 -10.99
C SER A 109 0.01 2.44 -11.75
N LYS A 110 0.06 1.83 -12.93
CA LYS A 110 1.26 1.63 -13.74
C LYS A 110 0.99 2.02 -15.18
N LEU A 111 1.89 2.83 -15.74
CA LEU A 111 1.96 3.12 -17.18
C LEU A 111 2.26 1.82 -17.93
N TRP A 112 1.55 1.57 -19.04
CA TRP A 112 1.82 0.40 -19.86
C TRP A 112 2.95 0.63 -20.86
N CYS A 113 3.61 -0.44 -21.29
CA CYS A 113 4.80 -0.38 -22.15
C CYS A 113 4.53 0.32 -23.49
N SER A 114 3.31 0.21 -24.04
CA SER A 114 2.93 0.91 -25.28
C SER A 114 2.86 2.43 -25.11
N ASP A 115 2.71 2.91 -23.88
CA ASP A 115 2.55 4.33 -23.55
C ASP A 115 3.82 4.92 -22.93
N ALA A 116 4.91 4.16 -22.88
CA ALA A 116 6.22 4.57 -22.35
C ALA A 116 7.00 5.52 -23.30
N HIS A 117 6.26 6.27 -24.13
CA HIS A 117 6.78 7.36 -24.95
C HIS A 117 6.44 8.69 -24.28
N ARG A 118 7.37 9.66 -24.32
CA ARG A 118 7.28 10.94 -23.57
C ARG A 118 5.94 11.64 -23.75
N GLU A 119 5.45 11.66 -24.98
CA GLU A 119 4.20 12.31 -25.40
C GLU A 119 2.93 11.54 -24.98
N LEU A 120 3.05 10.25 -24.67
CA LEU A 120 1.93 9.38 -24.30
C LEU A 120 1.74 9.24 -22.79
N VAL A 121 2.75 9.57 -21.98
CA VAL A 121 2.68 9.46 -20.50
C VAL A 121 1.50 10.24 -19.91
N LEU A 122 1.36 11.52 -20.26
CA LEU A 122 0.28 12.35 -19.70
C LEU A 122 -1.11 11.93 -20.19
N PRO A 123 -1.32 11.63 -21.49
CA PRO A 123 -2.56 11.02 -21.95
C PRO A 123 -2.92 9.73 -21.21
N ALA A 124 -1.99 8.78 -21.10
CA ALA A 124 -2.25 7.51 -20.43
C ALA A 124 -2.59 7.67 -18.94
N LEU A 125 -1.87 8.57 -18.24
CA LEU A 125 -2.19 8.90 -16.86
C LEU A 125 -3.59 9.51 -16.72
N ARG A 126 -4.01 10.37 -17.65
CA ARG A 126 -5.37 10.94 -17.63
C ARG A 126 -6.42 9.87 -17.82
N THR A 127 -6.21 8.94 -18.76
CA THR A 127 -7.11 7.79 -18.95
C THR A 127 -7.28 6.96 -17.67
N THR A 128 -6.19 6.71 -16.93
CA THR A 128 -6.24 6.04 -15.61
C THR A 128 -7.04 6.82 -14.55
N LEU A 129 -7.11 8.16 -14.66
CA LEU A 129 -7.76 9.04 -13.68
C LEU A 129 -9.22 9.39 -13.99
N GLU A 130 -9.70 9.08 -15.20
CA GLU A 130 -11.10 9.28 -15.63
C GLU A 130 -12.08 8.34 -14.92
#